data_AF-A0A7K4CW67-F1
#
_entry.id   AF-A0A7K4CW67-F1
#
_cell.length_a   1.000
_cell.length_b   1.000
_cell.length_c   1.000
_cell.angle_alpha   90.00
_cell.angle_beta   90.00
_cell.angle_gamma   90.00
#
_symmetry.space_group_name_H-M   'P 1'
#
loop_
_entity.id
_entity.type
_entity.pdbx_description
1 polymer ?
#
loop_
_entity_poly.entity_id
_entity_poly.type
_entity_poly.pdbx_seq_one_letter_code
_entity_poly.pdbx_strand_id
1 'polypeptide(L)' 'MIFNRDTEMLLGLEESQILQAIAEGFGDIKSIHYVTGIPVPCIEYKIAALEGLGWIKQEPPGFVIQDGTRIETSP' A
#
# COMPACT_ATOMS: atom_id res chain seq x y z
N MET A 1 6.06 -19.28 -4.22
CA MET A 1 4.68 -18.82 -4.50
C MET A 1 3.83 -19.41 -3.39
N ILE A 2 3.41 -18.60 -2.42
CA ILE A 2 2.58 -19.05 -1.29
C ILE A 2 1.11 -18.90 -1.73
N PHE A 3 0.27 -19.89 -1.40
CA PHE A 3 -1.11 -20.09 -1.86
C PHE A 3 -2.04 -20.20 -0.65
N ASN A 4 -3.12 -19.41 -0.60
CA ASN A 4 -4.17 -19.52 0.40
C ASN A 4 -5.55 -19.26 -0.24
N ARG A 5 -6.43 -20.24 -0.08
CA ARG A 5 -7.82 -20.25 -0.56
C ARG A 5 -8.67 -19.51 0.46
N ASP A 6 -9.03 -18.24 0.20
CA ASP A 6 -10.40 -17.72 0.41
C ASP A 6 -10.54 -16.19 0.25
N THR A 7 -9.48 -15.38 0.30
CA THR A 7 -9.48 -13.99 -0.27
C THR A 7 -8.05 -13.45 -0.45
N GLU A 8 -7.13 -14.21 -1.03
CA GLU A 8 -5.81 -13.66 -1.37
C GLU A 8 -5.87 -12.90 -2.71
N MET A 9 -6.16 -11.61 -2.63
CA MET A 9 -5.92 -10.71 -3.76
C MET A 9 -4.40 -10.57 -3.93
N LEU A 10 -3.87 -11.10 -5.03
CA LEU A 10 -2.47 -10.89 -5.40
C LEU A 10 -2.28 -9.41 -5.72
N LEU A 11 -1.58 -8.69 -4.84
CA LEU A 11 -1.11 -7.34 -5.17
C LEU A 11 -0.12 -7.44 -6.33
N GLY A 12 -0.26 -6.53 -7.30
CA GLY A 12 0.73 -6.38 -8.35
C GLY A 12 2.06 -5.89 -7.79
N LEU A 13 3.10 -5.98 -8.62
CA LEU A 13 4.46 -5.53 -8.27
C LEU A 13 4.46 -4.05 -7.88
N GLU A 14 3.75 -3.22 -8.64
CA GLU A 14 3.66 -1.78 -8.42
C GLU A 14 2.90 -1.44 -7.12
N GLU A 15 1.80 -2.14 -6.83
CA GLU A 15 1.05 -1.97 -5.58
C GLU A 15 1.92 -2.33 -4.37
N SER A 16 2.70 -3.40 -4.47
CA SER A 16 3.64 -3.81 -3.42
C SER A 16 4.74 -2.77 -3.20
N GLN A 17 5.27 -2.19 -4.28
CA GLN A 17 6.27 -1.12 -4.22
C GLN A 17 5.71 0.18 -3.63
N ILE A 18 4.46 0.53 -3.95
CA ILE A 18 3.77 1.70 -3.37
C ILE A 18 3.56 1.49 -1.87
N LEU A 19 3.07 0.33 -1.45
CA LEU A 19 2.90 0.01 -0.02
C LEU A 19 4.24 0.03 0.72
N GLN A 20 5.30 -0.51 0.13
CA GLN A 20 6.63 -0.44 0.72
C GLN A 20 7.12 1.01 0.87
N ALA A 21 6.92 1.86 -0.14
CA ALA A 21 7.29 3.27 -0.05
C ALA A 21 6.54 3.99 1.07
N ILE A 22 5.24 3.72 1.22
CA ILE A 22 4.44 4.27 2.33
C ILE A 22 4.95 3.76 3.68
N ALA A 23 5.28 2.46 3.80
CA ALA A 23 5.85 1.87 5.02
C ALA A 23 7.20 2.49 5.41
N GLU A 24 8.01 2.87 4.42
CA GLU A 24 9.31 3.55 4.62
C GLU A 24 9.16 5.04 4.95
N GLY A 25 7.94 5.58 4.96
CA GLY A 25 7.63 6.96 5.36
C GLY A 25 7.47 7.94 4.20
N PHE A 26 7.45 7.48 2.95
CA PHE A 26 7.14 8.31 1.79
C PHE A 26 5.62 8.56 1.70
N GLY A 27 5.16 9.55 2.46
CA GLY A 27 3.74 9.82 2.67
C GLY A 27 3.02 10.63 1.57
N ASP A 28 3.69 11.05 0.50
CA ASP A 28 3.08 11.82 -0.58
C ASP A 28 3.38 11.23 -1.97
N ILE A 29 2.50 11.52 -2.92
CA ILE A 29 2.56 10.96 -4.29
C ILE A 29 3.88 11.28 -5.00
N LYS A 30 4.45 12.48 -4.78
CA LYS A 30 5.71 12.86 -5.44
C LYS A 30 6.88 12.08 -4.87
N SER A 31 6.91 11.90 -3.56
CA SER A 31 7.92 11.08 -2.89
C SER A 31 7.84 9.61 -3.30
N ILE A 32 6.62 9.04 -3.40
CA ILE A 32 6.41 7.67 -3.90
C ILE A 32 6.86 7.54 -5.35
N HIS A 33 6.53 8.50 -6.21
CA HIS A 33 7.00 8.55 -7.60
C HIS A 33 8.54 8.55 -7.67
N TYR A 34 9.19 9.37 -6.86
CA TYR A 34 10.64 9.51 -6.84
C TYR A 34 11.35 8.19 -6.50
N VAL A 35 10.85 7.43 -5.53
CA VAL A 35 11.50 6.18 -5.07
C VAL A 35 11.10 4.94 -5.86
N THR A 36 9.88 4.90 -6.41
CA THR A 36 9.38 3.74 -7.17
C THR A 36 9.60 3.86 -8.69
N GLY A 37 9.72 5.08 -9.21
CA GLY A 37 9.72 5.35 -10.65
C GLY A 37 8.36 5.18 -11.34
N ILE A 38 7.31 4.82 -10.60
CA ILE A 38 5.96 4.59 -11.15
C ILE A 38 5.37 5.95 -11.57
N PRO A 39 4.76 6.08 -12.75
CA PRO A 39 4.14 7.34 -13.17
C PRO A 39 3.08 7.83 -12.17
N VAL A 40 3.06 9.14 -11.91
CA VAL A 40 2.11 9.79 -10.99
C VAL A 40 0.65 9.37 -11.23
N PRO A 41 0.12 9.35 -12.48
CA PRO A 41 -1.27 8.91 -12.71
C PRO A 41 -1.54 7.46 -12.30
N CYS A 42 -0.53 6.58 -12.42
CA CYS A 42 -0.64 5.19 -12.01
C CYS A 42 -0.62 5.07 -10.48
N ILE A 43 0.19 5.89 -9.80
CA ILE A 43 0.21 5.95 -8.33
C ILE A 43 -1.14 6.43 -7.80
N GLU A 44 -1.70 7.50 -8.36
CA GLU A 44 -3.03 8.02 -7.97
C GLU A 44 -4.12 6.94 -8.09
N TYR A 45 -4.15 6.25 -9.23
CA TYR A 45 -5.09 5.16 -9.46
C TYR A 45 -4.92 4.01 -8.44
N LYS A 46 -3.68 3.59 -8.19
CA LYS A 46 -3.39 2.49 -7.26
C LYS A 46 -3.61 2.86 -5.80
N ILE A 47 -3.31 4.10 -5.39
CA ILE A 47 -3.61 4.60 -4.05
C ILE A 47 -5.12 4.59 -3.81
N ALA A 48 -5.92 5.08 -4.77
CA ALA A 48 -7.38 5.04 -4.66
C ALA A 48 -7.91 3.61 -4.53
N ALA A 49 -7.32 2.65 -5.26
CA ALA A 49 -7.66 1.24 -5.13
C ALA A 49 -7.27 0.66 -3.75
N LEU A 50 -6.05 0.94 -3.28
CA LEU A 50 -5.56 0.48 -1.97
C LEU A 50 -6.37 1.08 -0.81
N GLU A 51 -6.77 2.34 -0.92
CA GLU A 51 -7.66 3.01 0.05
C GLU A 51 -9.06 2.40 0.03
N GLY A 52 -9.62 2.17 -1.16
CA GLY A 52 -10.93 1.49 -1.30
C GLY A 52 -10.94 0.05 -0.76
N LEU A 53 -9.79 -0.62 -0.78
CA LEU A 53 -9.60 -1.95 -0.18
C LEU A 53 -9.26 -1.89 1.32
N GLY A 54 -9.08 -0.70 1.91
CA GLY A 54 -8.76 -0.51 3.32
C GLY A 54 -7.32 -0.88 3.71
N TRP A 55 -6.39 -0.90 2.75
CA TRP A 55 -4.96 -1.17 3.01
C TRP A 55 -4.23 0.08 3.49
N ILE A 56 -4.66 1.25 3.04
CA ILE A 56 -4.08 2.53 3.42
C ILE A 56 -5.21 3.53 3.70
N LYS A 57 -4.91 4.58 4.46
CA LYS A 57 -5.77 5.77 4.49
C LYS A 57 -4.94 7.03 4.42
N GLN A 58 -5.57 8.09 3.95
CA GLN A 58 -5.01 9.42 4.03
C GLN A 58 -5.13 9.98 5.47
N GLU A 59 -4.01 10.32 6.09
CA GLU A 59 -3.95 11.07 7.35
C GLU A 59 -2.96 12.22 7.22
N PRO A 60 -3.26 13.45 7.69
CA PRO A 60 -2.26 14.52 7.68
C PRO A 60 -0.99 14.08 8.45
N PRO A 61 0.22 14.14 7.84
CA PRO A 61 0.58 14.82 6.59
C PRO A 61 0.70 13.96 5.31
N GLY A 62 0.29 12.68 5.30
CA GLY A 62 0.45 11.78 4.14
C GLY A 62 -0.45 10.54 4.11
N PHE A 63 0.09 9.41 3.65
CA PHE A 63 -0.56 8.10 3.67
C PHE A 63 -0.01 7.24 4.79
N VAL A 64 -0.89 6.49 5.44
CA VAL A 64 -0.51 5.48 6.44
C VAL A 64 -1.12 4.14 6.06
N ILE A 65 -0.39 3.06 6.31
CA ILE A 65 -0.92 1.69 6.14
C ILE A 65 -1.95 1.45 7.25
N GLN A 66 -3.17 1.13 6.84
CA GLN A 66 -4.20 0.67 7.76
C GLN A 66 -3.92 -0.80 8.06
N ASP A 67 -3.48 -1.07 9.28
CA ASP A 67 -3.22 -2.45 9.72
C ASP A 67 -4.54 -3.20 9.83
N GLY A 68 -4.91 -3.93 8.77
CA GLY A 68 -5.99 -4.91 8.78
C GLY A 68 -5.61 -6.21 9.51
N THR A 69 -4.36 -6.34 9.97
CA THR A 69 -3.85 -7.53 10.62
C THR A 69 -3.96 -7.38 12.12
N ARG A 70 -4.94 -8.04 12.73
CA ARG A 70 -4.78 -8.44 14.14
C ARG A 70 -3.72 -9.52 14.15
N ILE A 71 -2.44 -9.16 14.25
CA ILE A 71 -1.39 -10.14 14.54
C ILE A 71 -1.66 -10.58 15.99
N GLU A 72 -2.41 -11.67 16.15
CA GLU A 72 -2.46 -12.40 17.41
C GLU A 72 -1.06 -12.95 17.67
N THR A 73 -0.21 -12.16 18.33
CA THR A 73 0.93 -12.72 19.04
C THR A 73 0.37 -13.46 20.24
N SER A 74 0.01 -14.74 20.05
CA SER A 74 -0.03 -15.67 21.16
C SER A 74 1.38 -15.73 21.78
N PRO A 75 1.48 -15.77 23.12
CA PRO A 75 2.76 -15.69 23.84
C PRO A 75 3.73 -16.81 23.49
#